data_AF-A0A7C5YGI1-F1
#
_entry.id   AF-A0A7C5YGI1-F1
#
_cell.length_a   1.000
_cell.length_b   1.000
_cell.length_c   1.000
_cell.angle_alpha   90.00
_cell.angle_beta   90.00
_cell.angle_gamma   90.00
#
_symmetry.space_group_name_H-M   'P 1'
#
loop_
_entity.id
_entity.type
_entity.pdbx_description
1 polymer ?
#
loop_
_entity_poly.entity_id
_entity_poly.type
_entity_poly.pdbx_seq_one_letter_code
_entity_poly.pdbx_strand_id
1 'polypeptide(L)' 'MPLKSLNPIWVAATLVGFFGYVASQVACIIFAFDAEGRVKPKALIVTALFTVASLLLFILGLALA' A
#
# COMPACT_ATOMS: atom_id res chain seq x y z
N MET A 1 19.06 8.88 -20.46
CA MET A 1 20.15 8.19 -19.73
C MET A 1 19.75 6.73 -19.56
N PRO A 2 20.62 5.74 -19.88
CA PRO A 2 20.25 4.33 -19.78
C PRO A 2 20.15 3.91 -18.31
N LEU A 3 18.97 3.47 -17.88
CA LEU A 3 18.63 3.02 -16.51
C LEU A 3 19.36 1.72 -16.08
N LYS A 4 20.42 1.30 -16.78
CA LYS A 4 21.13 0.03 -16.56
C LYS A 4 21.93 -0.03 -15.24
N SER A 5 22.10 1.09 -14.53
CA SER A 5 22.90 1.17 -13.29
C SER A 5 22.08 1.39 -12.01
N LEU A 6 20.75 1.47 -12.09
CA LEU A 6 19.92 1.51 -10.88
C LEU A 6 19.86 0.09 -10.32
N ASN A 7 20.40 -0.09 -9.11
CA ASN A 7 20.31 -1.39 -8.45
C ASN A 7 18.81 -1.79 -8.41
N PRO A 8 18.46 -3.00 -8.87
CA PRO A 8 17.07 -3.47 -8.91
C PRO A 8 16.37 -3.39 -7.54
N ILE A 9 17.16 -3.36 -6.46
CA ILE A 9 16.72 -3.11 -5.08
C ILE A 9 16.01 -1.76 -4.94
N TRP A 10 16.55 -0.67 -5.50
CA TRP A 10 15.92 0.65 -5.44
C TRP A 10 14.61 0.69 -6.23
N VAL A 11 14.59 0.02 -7.38
CA VAL A 11 13.38 -0.09 -8.22
C VAL A 11 12.31 -0.89 -7.48
N ALA A 12 12.67 -2.01 -6.85
CA ALA A 12 11.78 -2.80 -6.03
C ALA A 12 11.26 -2.01 -4.82
N ALA A 13 12.13 -1.32 -4.08
CA ALA A 13 11.73 -0.49 -2.93
C ALA A 13 10.78 0.64 -3.35
N THR A 14 11.04 1.30 -4.48
CA THR A 14 10.18 2.37 -5.01
C THR A 14 8.82 1.83 -5.43
N LEU A 15 8.77 0.68 -6.10
CA LEU A 15 7.51 0.03 -6.50
C LEU A 15 6.70 -0.43 -5.29
N VAL A 16 7.35 -1.07 -4.32
CA VAL A 16 6.72 -1.53 -3.07
C VAL A 16 6.14 -0.33 -2.29
N GLY A 17 6.88 0.77 -2.18
CA GLY A 17 6.40 2.01 -1.58
C GLY A 17 5.21 2.62 -2.33
N PHE A 18 5.26 2.64 -3.67
CA PHE A 18 4.16 3.15 -4.50
C PHE A 18 2.87 2.33 -4.33
N PHE A 19 2.94 1.00 -4.39
CA PHE A 19 1.77 0.15 -4.17
C PHE A 19 1.23 0.26 -2.74
N GLY A 20 2.11 0.39 -1.74
CA GLY A 20 1.71 0.66 -0.37
C GLY A 20 0.94 1.97 -0.21
N TYR A 21 1.42 3.04 -0.86
CA TYR A 21 0.74 4.33 -0.88
C TYR A 21 -0.66 4.25 -1.54
N VAL A 22 -0.76 3.61 -2.71
CA VAL A 22 -2.05 3.44 -3.40
C VAL A 22 -3.03 2.64 -2.54
N ALA A 23 -2.59 1.55 -1.92
CA ALA A 23 -3.43 0.76 -1.01
C ALA A 23 -3.93 1.58 0.19
N SER A 24 -3.07 2.43 0.76
CA SER A 24 -3.44 3.34 1.86
C SER A 24 -4.51 4.36 1.42
N GLN A 25 -4.36 4.95 0.23
CA GLN A 25 -5.35 5.88 -0.32
C GLN A 25 -6.72 5.20 -0.55
N VAL A 26 -6.73 3.98 -1.12
CA VAL A 26 -7.96 3.20 -1.32
C VAL A 26 -8.62 2.86 0.02
N ALA A 27 -7.81 2.51 1.03
CA ALA A 27 -8.33 2.22 2.36
C ALA A 27 -9.00 3.46 2.98
N CYS A 28 -8.37 4.62 2.86
CA CYS A 28 -8.90 5.89 3.35
C CYS A 28 -10.26 6.23 2.72
N ILE A 29 -10.39 6.02 1.40
CA ILE A 29 -11.66 6.23 0.68
C ILE A 29 -12.75 5.30 1.22
N ILE A 30 -12.43 4.01 1.43
CA ILE A 30 -13.41 3.05 1.95
C ILE A 30 -13.83 3.39 3.38
N PHE A 31 -12.91 3.86 4.23
CA PHE A 31 -13.26 4.36 5.57
C PHE A 31 -14.15 5.60 5.52
N ALA A 32 -13.93 6.51 4.55
CA ALA A 32 -14.81 7.66 4.37
C ALA A 32 -16.24 7.24 3.98
N PHE A 33 -16.38 6.24 3.10
CA PHE A 33 -17.69 5.67 2.76
C PHE A 33 -18.32 4.86 3.91
N ASP A 34 -17.51 4.27 4.78
CA ASP A 34 -17.99 3.57 5.97
C ASP A 34 -18.60 4.53 6.98
N ALA A 35 -18.02 5.73 7.16
CA ALA A 35 -18.61 6.79 7.98
C ALA A 35 -19.99 7.24 7.49
N GLU A 36 -20.30 7.08 6.20
CA GLU A 36 -21.62 7.31 5.63
C GLU A 36 -22.60 6.12 5.81
N GLY A 37 -22.16 5.02 6.42
CA GLY A 37 -22.94 3.79 6.60
C GLY A 37 -23.19 3.02 5.31
N ARG A 38 -22.44 3.32 4.23
CA ARG A 38 -22.65 2.76 2.89
C ARG A 38 -21.83 1.50 2.62
N VAL A 39 -20.93 1.13 3.53
CA VAL A 39 -19.98 0.03 3.34
C VAL A 39 -20.43 -1.20 4.11
N LYS A 40 -20.43 -2.37 3.45
CA LYS A 40 -20.71 -3.64 4.12
C LYS A 40 -19.55 -3.97 5.07
N PRO A 41 -19.79 -4.53 6.26
CA PRO A 41 -18.72 -4.88 7.21
C PRO A 41 -17.68 -5.87 6.64
N LYS A 42 -18.06 -6.68 5.65
CA LYS A 42 -17.11 -7.54 4.90
C LYS A 42 -16.06 -6.73 4.13
N ALA A 43 -16.45 -5.58 3.57
CA ALA A 43 -15.52 -4.71 2.85
C ALA A 43 -14.54 -4.05 3.83
N LEU A 44 -15.01 -3.54 4.97
CA LEU A 44 -14.18 -2.99 6.06
C LEU A 44 -13.03 -3.91 6.49
N ILE A 45 -13.31 -5.21 6.69
CA ILE A 45 -12.30 -6.20 7.08
C ILE A 45 -11.25 -6.36 5.99
N VAL A 46 -11.68 -6.43 4.72
CA VAL A 46 -10.76 -6.52 3.57
C VAL A 46 -9.90 -5.26 3.49
N THR A 47 -10.48 -4.08 3.75
CA THR A 47 -9.74 -2.82 3.79
C THR A 47 -8.66 -2.82 4.86
N ALA A 48 -9.01 -3.23 6.08
CA ALA A 48 -8.05 -3.31 7.18
C ALA A 48 -6.91 -4.29 6.87
N LEU A 49 -7.24 -5.44 6.25
CA LEU A 49 -6.24 -6.43 5.82
C LEU A 49 -5.27 -5.83 4.79
N PHE A 50 -5.79 -5.06 3.84
CA PHE A 50 -4.98 -4.34 2.84
C PHE A 50 -4.08 -3.29 3.48
N THR A 51 -4.57 -2.53 4.45
CA THR A 51 -3.76 -1.55 5.19
C THR A 51 -2.61 -2.23 5.92
N VAL A 52 -2.86 -3.34 6.61
CA VAL A 52 -1.80 -4.09 7.32
C VAL A 52 -0.79 -4.67 6.33
N ALA A 53 -1.24 -5.26 5.23
CA ALA A 53 -0.35 -5.78 4.18
C ALA A 53 0.52 -4.66 3.57
N SER A 54 -0.04 -3.47 3.34
CA SER A 54 0.69 -2.31 2.82
C SER A 54 1.78 -1.83 3.79
N LEU A 55 1.49 -1.85 5.10
CA LEU A 55 2.44 -1.47 6.15
C LEU A 55 3.60 -2.47 6.24
N LEU A 56 3.31 -3.77 6.17
CA LEU A 56 4.33 -4.82 6.15
C LEU A 56 5.23 -4.71 4.93
N LEU A 57 4.65 -4.46 3.75
CA LEU A 57 5.38 -4.22 2.52
C LEU A 57 6.27 -2.98 2.62
N PHE A 58 5.76 -1.89 3.21
CA PHE A 58 6.56 -0.68 3.45
C PHE A 58 7.76 -0.93 4.37
N ILE A 59 7.55 -1.63 5.49
CA ILE A 59 8.62 -1.99 6.43
C ILE A 59 9.64 -2.92 5.75
N LEU A 60 9.18 -3.89 4.96
CA LEU A 60 10.05 -4.79 4.19
C LEU A 60 10.88 -4.03 3.16
N GLY A 61 10.28 -3.06 2.46
CA GLY A 61 10.96 -2.17 1.53
C GLY A 61 12.01 -1.29 2.22
N LEU A 62 11.72 -0.78 3.42
CA LEU A 62 12.66 -0.02 4.24
C LEU A 62 13.81 -0.88 4.77
N ALA A 63 13.56 -2.16 5.11
CA ALA A 63 14.58 -3.07 5.61
C ALA A 63 15.57 -3.54 4.52
N LEU A 64 15.14 -3.55 3.25
CA LEU A 64 15.95 -3.96 2.11
C LEU A 64 16.73 -2.79 1.47
N ALA A 65 16.38 -1.54 1.79
CA ALA A 65 17.01 -0.32 1.31
C ALA A 65 18.09 0.19 2.29
#